data_AF-A0A6J5EGF6-F1
#
_entry.id   AF-A0A6J5EGF6-F1
#
_cell.length_a   1.000
_cell.length_b   1.000
_cell.length_c   1.000
_cell.angle_alpha   90.00
_cell.angle_beta   90.00
_cell.angle_gamma   90.00
#
_symmetry.space_group_name_H-M   'P 1'
#
loop_
_entity.id
_entity.type
_entity.pdbx_description
1 polymer ?
#
loop_
_entity_poly.entity_id
_entity_poly.type
_entity_poly.pdbx_seq_one_letter_code
_entity_poly.pdbx_strand_id
1 'polypeptide(L)'
;MSKHTHPAIHVAATRENFRRAGHVFGTQPKTIALGALHPDAHAAILADKSLVVVNTAVYLDEAETAALPHRDAPHVMHAAARLDSLPVSVDEDHAKRAMALADIEAELKQRSDALDEREANVEGAELALNERKAAVERAQADLETQRAAFDQERAAFDQERAAFEAARHVGAESVSQNGSKKR
;
A
#
# COMPACT_ATOMS: atom_id res chain seq x y z
N MET A 1 15.42 31.96 -14.17
CA MET A 1 15.29 33.21 -13.40
C MET A 1 15.30 32.83 -11.93
N SER A 2 16.19 33.40 -11.12
CA SER A 2 16.23 33.13 -9.68
C SER A 2 15.01 33.78 -9.04
N LYS A 3 14.14 32.97 -8.43
CA LYS A 3 13.06 33.47 -7.58
C LYS A 3 13.67 33.83 -6.22
N HIS A 4 13.43 35.04 -5.74
CA HIS A 4 13.87 35.51 -4.44
C HIS A 4 12.69 35.53 -3.47
N THR A 5 12.96 35.22 -2.21
CA THR A 5 11.97 35.30 -1.15
C THR A 5 11.78 36.78 -0.78
N HIS A 6 10.54 37.25 -0.78
CA HIS A 6 10.18 38.62 -0.43
C HIS A 6 9.14 38.66 0.68
N PRO A 7 9.27 39.59 1.65
CA PRO A 7 8.33 39.68 2.75
C PRO A 7 6.95 40.11 2.24
N ALA A 8 5.91 39.48 2.76
CA ALA A 8 4.52 39.72 2.41
C ALA A 8 3.61 39.63 3.64
N ILE A 9 2.37 40.06 3.48
CA ILE A 9 1.31 39.85 4.45
C ILE A 9 0.16 39.08 3.83
N HIS A 10 -0.41 38.17 4.61
CA HIS A 10 -1.65 37.46 4.28
C HIS A 10 -2.76 38.10 5.10
N VAL A 11 -3.75 38.67 4.41
CA VAL A 11 -4.81 39.47 5.06
C VAL A 11 -6.16 38.89 4.73
N ALA A 12 -6.95 38.58 5.75
CA ALA A 12 -8.35 38.19 5.64
C ALA A 12 -9.24 39.15 6.42
N ALA A 13 -10.45 39.42 5.92
CA ALA A 13 -11.46 40.16 6.64
C ALA A 13 -12.50 39.23 7.26
N THR A 14 -13.10 39.67 8.36
CA THR A 14 -14.22 38.98 9.00
C THR A 14 -15.51 38.98 8.15
N ARG A 15 -15.61 39.89 7.17
CA ARG A 15 -16.76 40.03 6.28
C ARG A 15 -16.30 40.27 4.85
N GLU A 16 -17.13 39.87 3.90
CA GLU A 16 -16.90 40.13 2.48
C GLU A 16 -16.91 41.63 2.14
N ASN A 17 -16.16 42.00 1.11
CA ASN A 17 -16.07 43.36 0.56
C ASN A 17 -15.58 44.46 1.53
N PHE A 18 -14.80 44.09 2.55
CA PHE A 18 -14.23 45.06 3.49
C PHE A 18 -13.14 45.90 2.81
N ARG A 19 -13.20 47.23 2.95
CA ARG A 19 -12.27 48.15 2.24
C ARG A 19 -11.34 48.86 3.22
N ARG A 20 -10.04 48.77 2.98
CA ARG A 20 -9.02 49.48 3.77
C ARG A 20 -7.80 49.79 2.92
N ALA A 21 -7.29 51.02 3.05
CA ALA A 21 -6.08 51.48 2.36
C ALA A 21 -6.08 51.22 0.84
N GLY A 22 -7.23 51.40 0.18
CA GLY A 22 -7.38 51.17 -1.27
C GLY A 22 -7.54 49.71 -1.68
N HIS A 23 -7.48 48.75 -0.74
CA HIS A 23 -7.69 47.33 -1.00
C HIS A 23 -9.08 46.86 -0.54
N VAL A 24 -9.61 45.88 -1.25
CA VAL A 24 -10.82 45.14 -0.86
C VAL A 24 -10.39 43.76 -0.36
N PHE A 25 -10.84 43.41 0.84
CA PHE A 25 -10.59 42.14 1.51
C PHE A 25 -11.90 41.38 1.69
N GLY A 26 -11.84 40.06 1.57
CA GLY A 26 -12.96 39.16 1.81
C GLY A 26 -12.63 38.16 2.91
N THR A 27 -13.49 37.14 3.05
CA THR A 27 -13.21 36.01 3.95
C THR A 27 -12.08 35.13 3.40
N GLN A 28 -11.91 35.11 2.07
CA GLN A 28 -10.76 34.51 1.43
C GLN A 28 -9.52 35.40 1.66
N PRO A 29 -8.44 34.83 2.22
CA PRO A 29 -7.25 35.59 2.51
C PRO A 29 -6.52 35.99 1.22
N LYS A 30 -5.95 37.19 1.24
CA LYS A 30 -5.19 37.74 0.11
C LYS A 30 -3.74 37.98 0.51
N THR A 31 -2.81 37.43 -0.25
CA THR A 31 -1.38 37.71 -0.09
C THR A 31 -1.01 39.00 -0.82
N ILE A 32 -0.31 39.90 -0.12
CA ILE A 32 0.18 41.17 -0.67
C ILE A 32 1.66 41.30 -0.30
N ALA A 33 2.52 41.51 -1.30
CA ALA A 33 3.93 41.81 -1.08
C ALA A 33 4.08 43.13 -0.30
N LEU A 34 4.91 43.15 0.75
CA LEU A 34 5.05 44.33 1.62
C LEU A 34 5.61 45.54 0.87
N GLY A 35 6.46 45.32 -0.14
CA GLY A 35 6.98 46.37 -1.01
C GLY A 35 5.96 46.97 -1.99
N ALA A 36 4.80 46.34 -2.16
CA ALA A 36 3.68 46.91 -2.92
C ALA A 36 2.83 47.88 -2.07
N LEU A 37 2.96 47.84 -0.74
CA LEU A 37 2.16 48.63 0.19
C LEU A 37 2.90 49.91 0.60
N HIS A 38 2.21 51.03 0.54
CA HIS A 38 2.66 52.28 1.15
C HIS A 38 2.78 52.12 2.67
N PRO A 39 3.74 52.77 3.36
CA PRO A 39 3.87 52.70 4.82
C PRO A 39 2.57 52.99 5.57
N ASP A 40 1.84 54.03 5.15
CA ASP A 40 0.54 54.39 5.74
C ASP A 40 -0.54 53.34 5.51
N ALA A 41 -0.51 52.67 4.34
CA ALA A 41 -1.44 51.60 4.01
C ALA A 41 -1.19 50.37 4.89
N HIS A 42 0.09 50.01 5.07
CA HIS A 42 0.50 48.93 5.95
C HIS A 42 0.09 49.21 7.42
N ALA A 43 0.33 50.42 7.92
CA ALA A 43 -0.10 50.83 9.26
C ALA A 43 -1.62 50.80 9.42
N ALA A 44 -2.37 51.28 8.42
CA ALA A 44 -3.82 51.29 8.43
C ALA A 44 -4.45 49.88 8.42
N ILE A 45 -3.80 48.91 7.77
CA ILE A 45 -4.20 47.50 7.75
C ILE A 45 -3.94 46.84 9.11
N LEU A 46 -2.74 47.03 9.69
CA LEU A 46 -2.39 46.46 11.00
C LEU A 46 -3.21 47.03 12.16
N ALA A 47 -3.60 48.30 12.09
CA ALA A 47 -4.41 48.95 13.12
C ALA A 47 -5.89 48.51 13.09
N ASP A 48 -6.35 47.86 12.02
CA ASP A 48 -7.75 47.50 11.85
C ASP A 48 -8.08 46.16 12.49
N LYS A 49 -8.94 46.18 13.51
CA LYS A 49 -9.37 44.98 14.26
C LYS A 49 -10.28 44.06 13.45
N SER A 50 -10.80 44.52 12.32
CA SER A 50 -11.68 43.73 11.45
C SER A 50 -10.90 42.84 10.48
N LEU A 51 -9.57 43.00 10.44
CA LEU A 51 -8.63 42.26 9.61
C LEU A 51 -7.78 41.32 10.47
N VAL A 52 -7.56 40.11 9.97
CA VAL A 52 -6.55 39.19 10.48
C VAL A 52 -5.36 39.27 9.53
N VAL A 53 -4.20 39.66 10.06
CA VAL A 53 -2.97 39.86 9.30
C VAL A 53 -1.92 38.88 9.80
N VAL A 54 -1.37 38.09 8.89
CA VAL A 54 -0.27 37.15 9.17
C VAL A 54 0.92 37.54 8.29
N ASN A 55 2.09 37.70 8.92
CA ASN A 55 3.32 37.93 8.16
C ASN A 55 3.72 36.63 7.45
N THR A 56 4.00 36.72 6.16
CA THR A 56 4.34 35.60 5.28
C THR A 56 5.44 36.04 4.33
N ALA A 57 5.88 35.15 3.44
CA ALA A 57 6.79 35.48 2.36
C ALA A 57 6.22 35.00 1.02
N VAL A 58 6.61 35.64 -0.07
CA VAL A 58 6.27 35.25 -1.44
C VAL A 58 7.53 35.13 -2.28
N TYR A 59 7.47 34.30 -3.31
CA TYR A 59 8.53 34.25 -4.31
C TYR A 59 8.25 35.27 -5.41
N LEU A 60 9.15 36.22 -5.60
CA LEU A 60 9.12 37.16 -6.74
C LEU A 60 10.40 36.99 -7.54
N ASP A 61 10.33 37.24 -8.84
CA ASP A 61 11.53 37.36 -9.66
C ASP A 61 12.19 38.75 -9.49
N GLU A 62 13.37 38.91 -10.07
CA GLU A 62 14.15 40.16 -9.97
C GLU A 62 13.44 41.35 -10.64
N ALA A 63 12.67 41.11 -11.71
CA ALA A 63 11.95 42.16 -12.43
C ALA A 63 10.71 42.63 -11.65
N GLU A 64 9.96 41.69 -11.09
CA GLU A 64 8.80 41.92 -10.21
C GLU A 64 9.22 42.65 -8.94
N THR A 65 10.36 42.27 -8.36
CA THR A 65 10.95 42.93 -7.19
C THR A 65 11.35 44.37 -7.49
N ALA A 66 11.97 44.61 -8.65
CA ALA A 66 12.35 45.94 -9.09
C ALA A 66 11.13 46.84 -9.36
N ALA A 67 9.99 46.25 -9.74
CA ALA A 67 8.74 46.96 -9.99
C ALA A 67 7.99 47.38 -8.71
N LEU A 68 8.41 46.92 -7.53
CA LEU A 68 7.75 47.25 -6.26
C LEU A 68 8.04 48.72 -5.84
N PRO A 69 7.01 49.57 -5.69
CA PRO A 69 7.17 51.02 -5.48
C PRO A 69 7.77 51.39 -4.12
N HIS A 70 7.66 50.52 -3.11
CA HIS A 70 8.06 50.81 -1.73
C HIS A 70 9.03 49.77 -1.17
N ARG A 71 9.84 49.14 -2.02
CA ARG A 71 10.78 48.07 -1.62
C ARG A 71 11.76 48.48 -0.53
N ASP A 72 12.15 49.76 -0.49
CA ASP A 72 13.13 50.32 0.46
C ASP A 72 12.46 50.93 1.70
N ALA A 73 11.15 50.74 1.87
CA ALA A 73 10.41 51.33 2.98
C ALA A 73 10.76 50.63 4.32
N PRO A 74 10.66 51.35 5.47
CA PRO A 74 11.06 50.81 6.77
C PRO A 74 10.37 49.50 7.16
N HIS A 75 9.07 49.37 6.85
CA HIS A 75 8.30 48.15 7.16
C HIS A 75 8.77 46.94 6.36
N VAL A 76 9.27 47.14 5.14
CA VAL A 76 9.83 46.09 4.29
C VAL A 76 11.19 45.65 4.81
N MET A 77 12.06 46.60 5.17
CA MET A 77 13.39 46.31 5.72
C MET A 77 13.30 45.56 7.06
N HIS A 78 12.39 45.97 7.93
CA HIS A 78 12.16 45.27 9.20
C HIS A 78 11.63 43.85 9.01
N ALA A 79 10.76 43.62 8.01
CA ALA A 79 10.25 42.30 7.70
C ALA A 79 11.30 41.42 6.99
N ALA A 80 12.14 42.00 6.15
CA ALA A 80 13.24 41.31 5.47
C ALA A 80 14.28 40.76 6.46
N ALA A 81 14.52 41.44 7.58
CA ALA A 81 15.39 40.94 8.65
C ALA A 81 14.86 39.67 9.35
N ARG A 82 13.58 39.33 9.17
CA ARG A 82 12.92 38.15 9.76
C ARG A 82 12.50 37.13 8.70
N LEU A 83 12.93 37.31 7.46
CA LEU A 83 12.44 36.58 6.30
C LEU A 83 12.61 35.06 6.43
N ASP A 84 13.74 34.61 7.00
CA ASP A 84 14.04 33.19 7.20
C ASP A 84 13.08 32.48 8.18
N SER A 85 12.33 33.25 8.96
CA SER A 85 11.35 32.73 9.93
C SER A 85 9.89 32.80 9.45
N LEU A 86 9.64 33.38 8.27
CA LEU A 86 8.28 33.58 7.76
C LEU A 86 7.81 32.37 6.95
N PRO A 87 6.57 31.89 7.16
CA PRO A 87 5.99 30.86 6.31
C PRO A 87 5.76 31.45 4.91
N VAL A 88 6.25 30.77 3.87
CA VAL A 88 6.00 31.19 2.48
C VAL A 88 4.55 30.91 2.11
N SER A 89 3.89 31.80 1.38
CA SER A 89 2.52 31.63 0.86
C SER A 89 2.54 30.63 -0.31
N VAL A 90 1.79 29.53 -0.17
CA VAL A 90 2.00 28.29 -0.93
C VAL A 90 0.87 27.98 -1.91
N ASP A 91 0.51 28.89 -2.81
CA ASP A 91 -0.54 28.57 -3.79
C ASP A 91 -0.04 27.60 -4.89
N GLU A 92 1.22 27.71 -5.30
CA GLU A 92 1.80 26.86 -6.35
C GLU A 92 2.15 25.43 -5.85
N ASP A 93 2.55 25.25 -4.59
CA ASP A 93 2.82 23.89 -4.07
C ASP A 93 1.56 23.16 -3.65
N HIS A 94 0.42 23.82 -3.47
CA HIS A 94 -0.86 23.12 -3.24
C HIS A 94 -1.29 22.31 -4.47
N ALA A 95 -1.15 22.88 -5.68
CA ALA A 95 -1.42 22.15 -6.91
C ALA A 95 -0.46 20.97 -7.12
N LYS A 96 0.84 21.17 -6.84
CA LYS A 96 1.85 20.10 -6.91
C LYS A 96 1.58 18.99 -5.89
N ARG A 97 1.21 19.35 -4.66
CA ARG A 97 0.81 18.39 -3.61
C ARG A 97 -0.46 17.63 -4.00
N ALA A 98 -1.45 18.30 -4.58
CA ALA A 98 -2.67 17.64 -5.03
C ALA A 98 -2.41 16.62 -6.15
N MET A 99 -1.56 16.96 -7.12
CA MET A 99 -1.15 16.02 -8.17
C MET A 99 -0.35 14.84 -7.59
N ALA A 100 0.62 15.11 -6.71
CA ALA A 100 1.40 14.06 -6.07
C ALA A 100 0.52 13.11 -5.22
N LEU A 101 -0.50 13.65 -4.55
CA LEU A 101 -1.47 12.83 -3.82
C LEU A 101 -2.31 11.95 -4.76
N ALA A 102 -2.78 12.50 -5.89
CA ALA A 102 -3.51 11.72 -6.88
C ALA A 102 -2.67 10.57 -7.46
N ASP A 103 -1.38 10.81 -7.72
CA ASP A 103 -0.45 9.77 -8.18
C ASP A 103 -0.27 8.68 -7.13
N ILE A 104 -0.10 9.07 -5.86
CA ILE A 104 0.01 8.13 -4.73
C ILE A 104 -1.28 7.31 -4.57
N GLU A 105 -2.45 7.94 -4.68
CA GLU A 105 -3.74 7.24 -4.60
C GLU A 105 -3.90 6.23 -5.75
N ALA A 106 -3.49 6.59 -6.96
CA ALA A 106 -3.51 5.67 -8.10
C ALA A 106 -2.56 4.47 -7.88
N GLU A 107 -1.35 4.72 -7.38
CA GLU A 107 -0.39 3.65 -7.06
C GLU A 107 -0.91 2.74 -5.95
N LEU A 108 -1.48 3.30 -4.88
CA LEU A 108 -2.07 2.52 -3.79
C LEU A 108 -3.23 1.66 -4.27
N LYS A 109 -4.09 2.20 -5.14
CA LYS A 109 -5.18 1.43 -5.74
C LYS A 109 -4.63 0.26 -6.55
N GLN A 110 -3.63 0.49 -7.39
CA GLN A 110 -3.01 -0.57 -8.19
C GLN A 110 -2.39 -1.66 -7.31
N ARG A 111 -1.73 -1.28 -6.20
CA ARG A 111 -1.17 -2.23 -5.23
C ARG A 111 -2.26 -3.02 -4.52
N SER A 112 -3.39 -2.39 -4.18
CA SER A 112 -4.54 -3.07 -3.59
C SER A 112 -5.11 -4.12 -4.54
N ASP A 113 -5.40 -3.73 -5.79
CA ASP A 113 -5.94 -4.62 -6.80
C ASP A 113 -5.01 -5.84 -7.03
N ALA A 114 -3.68 -5.61 -7.01
CA ALA A 114 -2.68 -6.68 -7.13
C ALA A 114 -2.57 -7.59 -5.90
N LEU A 115 -2.91 -7.11 -4.71
CA LEU A 115 -2.96 -7.92 -3.50
C LEU A 115 -4.21 -8.81 -3.51
N ASP A 116 -5.36 -8.25 -3.89
CA ASP A 116 -6.62 -9.00 -4.01
C ASP A 116 -6.47 -10.16 -5.02
N GLU A 117 -5.81 -9.92 -6.15
CA GLU A 117 -5.51 -10.98 -7.14
C GLU A 117 -4.58 -12.07 -6.56
N ARG A 118 -3.58 -11.68 -5.78
CA ARG A 118 -2.68 -12.64 -5.12
C ARG A 118 -3.40 -13.48 -4.07
N GLU A 119 -4.28 -12.87 -3.30
CA GLU A 119 -5.09 -13.56 -2.29
C GLU A 119 -5.98 -14.61 -2.94
N ALA A 120 -6.73 -14.24 -3.99
CA ALA A 120 -7.54 -15.18 -4.76
C ALA A 120 -6.73 -16.35 -5.36
N ASN A 121 -5.51 -16.07 -5.82
CA ASN A 121 -4.60 -17.11 -6.33
C ASN A 121 -4.12 -18.06 -5.23
N VAL A 122 -3.82 -17.56 -4.04
CA VAL A 122 -3.42 -18.37 -2.89
C VAL A 122 -4.58 -19.26 -2.44
N GLU A 123 -5.78 -18.70 -2.29
CA GLU A 123 -6.98 -19.48 -1.95
C GLU A 123 -7.24 -20.60 -2.97
N GLY A 124 -7.12 -20.30 -4.27
CA GLY A 124 -7.23 -21.31 -5.33
C GLY A 124 -6.17 -22.40 -5.23
N ALA A 125 -4.93 -22.04 -4.91
CA ALA A 125 -3.84 -23.00 -4.72
C ALA A 125 -4.04 -23.89 -3.48
N GLU A 126 -4.56 -23.33 -2.39
CA GLU A 126 -4.88 -24.08 -1.17
C GLU A 126 -5.99 -25.10 -1.40
N LEU A 127 -7.06 -24.72 -2.12
CA LEU A 127 -8.12 -25.64 -2.52
C LEU A 127 -7.57 -26.79 -3.36
N ALA A 128 -6.78 -26.49 -4.39
CA ALA A 128 -6.17 -27.50 -5.25
C ALA A 128 -5.21 -28.43 -4.46
N LEU A 129 -4.49 -27.91 -3.48
CA LEU A 129 -3.63 -28.70 -2.61
C LEU A 129 -4.44 -29.65 -1.72
N ASN A 130 -5.55 -29.17 -1.15
CA ASN A 130 -6.43 -29.97 -0.32
C ASN A 130 -7.10 -31.11 -1.12
N GLU A 131 -7.52 -30.84 -2.35
CA GLU A 131 -8.03 -31.87 -3.26
C GLU A 131 -6.98 -32.94 -3.56
N ARG A 132 -5.73 -32.54 -3.83
CA ARG A 132 -4.62 -33.47 -4.05
C ARG A 132 -4.33 -34.32 -2.82
N LYS A 133 -4.33 -33.73 -1.62
CA LYS A 133 -4.16 -34.48 -0.37
C LYS A 133 -5.24 -35.53 -0.21
N ALA A 134 -6.51 -35.16 -0.38
CA ALA A 134 -7.62 -36.10 -0.30
C ALA A 134 -7.52 -37.23 -1.34
N ALA A 135 -7.05 -36.93 -2.56
CA ALA A 135 -6.82 -37.95 -3.58
C ALA A 135 -5.69 -38.93 -3.19
N VAL A 136 -4.60 -38.43 -2.61
CA VAL A 136 -3.49 -39.27 -2.12
C VAL A 136 -3.95 -40.16 -0.97
N GLU A 137 -4.71 -39.64 -0.01
CA GLU A 137 -5.26 -40.42 1.11
C GLU A 137 -6.15 -41.56 0.62
N ARG A 138 -7.02 -41.31 -0.36
CA ARG A 138 -7.84 -42.37 -0.98
C ARG A 138 -6.97 -43.43 -1.66
N ALA A 139 -5.98 -43.01 -2.44
CA ALA A 139 -5.07 -43.94 -3.12
C ALA A 139 -4.26 -44.80 -2.13
N GLN A 140 -3.89 -44.23 -0.97
CA GLN A 140 -3.24 -44.98 0.11
C GLN A 140 -4.17 -46.03 0.71
N ALA A 141 -5.41 -45.68 1.02
CA ALA A 141 -6.41 -46.62 1.54
C ALA A 141 -6.71 -47.76 0.54
N ASP A 142 -6.79 -47.44 -0.75
CA ASP A 142 -6.97 -48.43 -1.81
C ASP A 142 -5.77 -49.39 -1.90
N LEU A 143 -4.54 -48.87 -1.82
CA LEU A 143 -3.32 -49.68 -1.80
C LEU A 143 -3.24 -50.59 -0.57
N GLU A 144 -3.62 -50.11 0.62
CA GLU A 144 -3.68 -50.92 1.83
C GLU A 144 -4.70 -52.05 1.69
N THR A 145 -5.85 -51.77 1.09
CA THR A 145 -6.88 -52.77 0.81
C THR A 145 -6.37 -53.83 -0.17
N GLN A 146 -5.73 -53.43 -1.26
CA GLN A 146 -5.14 -54.35 -2.23
C GLN A 146 -4.03 -55.21 -1.61
N ARG A 147 -3.20 -54.62 -0.75
CA ARG A 147 -2.15 -55.36 -0.04
C ARG A 147 -2.74 -56.42 0.88
N ALA A 148 -3.77 -56.08 1.65
CA ALA A 148 -4.46 -57.03 2.51
C ALA A 148 -5.08 -58.19 1.70
N ALA A 149 -5.69 -57.90 0.56
CA ALA A 149 -6.23 -58.92 -0.34
C ALA A 149 -5.13 -59.85 -0.88
N PHE A 150 -3.99 -59.29 -1.31
CA PHE A 150 -2.84 -60.07 -1.78
C PHE A 150 -2.25 -60.96 -0.68
N ASP A 151 -2.15 -60.46 0.55
CA ASP A 151 -1.66 -61.23 1.69
C ASP A 151 -2.60 -62.41 2.01
N GLN A 152 -3.92 -62.23 1.86
CA GLN A 152 -4.91 -63.32 2.00
C GLN A 152 -4.79 -64.37 0.90
N GLU A 153 -4.70 -63.96 -0.36
CA GLU A 153 -4.50 -64.88 -1.50
C GLU A 153 -3.21 -65.69 -1.34
N ARG A 154 -2.14 -65.04 -0.91
CA ARG A 154 -0.87 -65.70 -0.64
C ARG A 154 -0.98 -66.75 0.48
N ALA A 155 -1.66 -66.41 1.58
CA ALA A 155 -1.88 -67.36 2.66
C ALA A 155 -2.72 -68.56 2.22
N ALA A 156 -3.74 -68.35 1.38
CA ALA A 156 -4.54 -69.44 0.80
C ALA A 156 -3.69 -70.34 -0.10
N PHE A 157 -2.85 -69.75 -0.96
CA PHE A 157 -1.93 -70.49 -1.83
C PHE A 157 -0.92 -71.33 -1.02
N ASP A 158 -0.34 -70.76 0.04
CA ASP A 158 0.60 -71.47 0.90
C ASP A 158 -0.08 -72.66 1.63
N GLN A 159 -1.36 -72.53 2.01
CA GLN A 159 -2.15 -73.62 2.59
C GLN A 159 -2.43 -74.73 1.57
N GLU A 160 -2.86 -74.39 0.35
CA GLU A 160 -3.09 -75.36 -0.71
C GLU A 160 -1.81 -76.13 -1.06
N ARG A 161 -0.68 -75.42 -1.13
CA ARG A 161 0.63 -76.03 -1.35
C ARG A 161 0.99 -77.01 -0.24
N ALA A 162 0.83 -76.63 1.02
CA ALA A 162 1.10 -77.50 2.16
C ALA A 162 0.20 -78.76 2.13
N ALA A 163 -1.09 -78.61 1.81
CA ALA A 163 -2.02 -79.73 1.68
C ALA A 163 -1.62 -80.67 0.53
N PHE A 164 -1.18 -80.13 -0.61
CA PHE A 164 -0.69 -80.91 -1.74
C PHE A 164 0.59 -81.68 -1.39
N GLU A 165 1.56 -81.05 -0.73
CA GLU A 165 2.79 -81.70 -0.27
C GLU A 165 2.49 -82.83 0.73
N ALA A 166 1.56 -82.61 1.67
CA ALA A 166 1.11 -83.64 2.61
C ALA A 166 0.45 -84.84 1.91
N ALA A 167 -0.45 -84.59 0.97
CA ALA A 167 -1.11 -85.65 0.19
C ALA A 167 -0.10 -86.50 -0.60
N ARG A 168 0.93 -85.85 -1.17
CA ARG A 168 2.02 -86.55 -1.87
C ARG A 168 2.83 -87.45 -0.94
N HIS A 169 3.13 -87.00 0.29
CA HIS A 169 3.83 -87.81 1.28
C HIS A 169 3.03 -89.06 1.69
N VAL A 170 1.73 -88.92 1.98
CA VAL A 170 0.86 -90.06 2.31
C VAL A 170 0.74 -91.04 1.14
N GLY A 171 0.66 -90.54 -0.10
CA GLY A 171 0.70 -91.37 -1.31
C GLY A 171 2.00 -92.17 -1.45
N ALA A 172 3.14 -91.58 -1.12
CA ALA A 172 4.44 -92.26 -1.18
C ALA A 172 4.60 -93.35 -0.09
N GLU A 173 4.12 -93.09 1.13
CA GLU A 173 4.17 -94.06 2.23
C GLU A 173 3.28 -95.29 2.00
N SER A 174 2.07 -95.09 1.46
CA SER A 174 1.14 -96.17 1.14
C SER A 174 1.65 -97.11 0.03
N VAL A 175 2.41 -96.58 -0.94
CA VAL A 175 3.08 -97.38 -1.98
C VAL A 175 4.26 -98.19 -1.41
N SER A 176 5.02 -97.62 -0.47
CA SER A 176 6.13 -98.29 0.20
C SER A 176 5.68 -99.47 1.08
N GLN A 177 4.59 -99.31 1.86
CA GLN A 177 4.05 -100.39 2.68
C GLN A 177 3.46 -101.56 1.86
N ASN A 178 2.86 -101.28 0.70
CA ASN A 178 2.36 -102.33 -0.20
C ASN A 178 3.47 -103.07 -0.95
N GLY A 179 4.62 -102.44 -1.19
CA GLY A 179 5.80 -103.09 -1.78
C GLY A 179 6.51 -104.05 -0.82
N SER A 180 6.52 -103.75 0.48
CA SER A 180 7.24 -104.55 1.49
C SER A 180 6.47 -105.79 1.98
N LYS A 181 5.16 -105.91 1.69
CA LYS A 181 4.35 -107.12 1.97
C LYS A 181 4.35 -108.17 0.85
N LYS A 182 4.97 -107.86 -0.30
CA LYS A 182 4.98 -108.71 -1.51
C LYS A 182 6.34 -109.38 -1.79
N ARG A 183 7.27 -109.36 -0.85
CA ARG A 183 8.59 -110.02 -0.97
C ARG A 183 8.78 -111.08 0.09
#